data_AF-A0A946EZ61-F1
#
_entry.id   AF-A0A946EZ61-F1
#
_cell.length_a   1.000
_cell.length_b   1.000
_cell.length_c   1.000
_cell.angle_alpha   90.00
_cell.angle_beta   90.00
_cell.angle_gamma   90.00
#
_symmetry.space_group_name_H-M   'P 1'
#
loop_
_entity.id
_entity.type
_entity.pdbx_description
1 polymer ?
#
loop_
_entity_poly.entity_id
_entity_poly.type
_entity_poly.pdbx_seq_one_letter_code
_entity_poly.pdbx_strand_id
1 'polypeptide(L)'
;MKKQNSGRAGARSSQASRSKPSESRSSTNRPDSSRSKSKPEAGKRSGPGKKSDQKTNFRPDGPGGKPRGGSTFRKGGKPVIRQKPLAALGGPMRLNRFISNAGVCSRREADSLIESGVVTVNGEIIIQMGHKVNISDSVQVGGVTIRPEAKRYILLNKPKGFGTSMADAKARRGVHELVQKACKEEIRSIDKLDRESTGLMLFTNDEELMVRLNHPQSGAAKLYHVILAERVQPNHLEQLKEGIIVDKGFVKATEAEFANDERTHIGLKLTSSRSRIARRMLEELSYHVVKVDRVTIGPLTKKDVPRGSFRHLTEAEVNLLRMSS
;
A
#
# COMPACT_ATOMS: atom_id res chain seq x y z
N MET A 1 -6.36 6.21 66.00
CA MET A 1 -6.97 7.57 66.10
C MET A 1 -5.90 8.64 65.87
N LYS A 2 -6.33 9.90 65.71
CA LYS A 2 -5.54 11.09 65.30
C LYS A 2 -4.06 11.13 65.77
N LYS A 3 -3.13 11.34 64.84
CA LYS A 3 -1.85 12.04 65.09
C LYS A 3 -1.95 13.48 64.56
N GLN A 4 -1.10 14.36 65.10
CA GLN A 4 -1.22 15.81 64.96
C GLN A 4 -0.54 16.36 63.70
N ASN A 5 -0.91 17.59 63.34
CA ASN A 5 -0.27 18.40 62.31
C ASN A 5 0.58 19.50 62.97
N SER A 6 1.84 19.64 62.58
CA SER A 6 2.69 20.77 62.96
C SER A 6 3.84 20.94 61.99
N GLY A 7 3.95 22.11 61.37
CA GLY A 7 5.13 22.50 60.60
C GLY A 7 5.40 23.99 60.74
N ARG A 8 6.65 24.35 61.01
CA ARG A 8 7.24 25.62 60.57
C ARG A 8 8.77 25.50 60.51
N ALA A 9 9.40 26.37 59.73
CA ALA A 9 10.81 26.29 59.39
C ALA A 9 11.73 27.02 60.36
N GLY A 10 13.00 26.60 60.40
CA GLY A 10 14.15 27.36 60.85
C GLY A 10 15.25 27.28 59.78
N ALA A 11 16.05 28.33 59.61
CA ALA A 11 16.98 28.44 58.47
C ALA A 11 18.35 28.99 58.89
N ARG A 12 19.42 28.44 58.27
CA ARG A 12 20.81 28.95 58.07
C ARG A 12 21.73 27.76 57.68
N SER A 13 22.90 27.89 57.05
CA SER A 13 23.34 28.69 55.87
C SER A 13 24.87 28.56 55.72
N SER A 14 25.39 27.99 54.62
CA SER A 14 26.79 28.22 54.18
C SER A 14 27.11 27.54 52.84
N GLN A 15 27.87 28.25 51.98
CA GLN A 15 28.84 27.77 50.97
C GLN A 15 28.41 26.60 50.04
N ALA A 16 28.20 26.73 48.73
CA ALA A 16 28.81 27.53 47.64
C ALA A 16 30.16 27.02 47.10
N SER A 17 30.10 26.41 45.91
CA SER A 17 31.23 26.26 44.98
C SER A 17 30.72 26.43 43.53
N ARG A 18 31.46 27.17 42.71
CA ARG A 18 31.17 27.42 41.27
C ARG A 18 32.11 26.57 40.41
N SER A 19 31.63 25.99 39.30
CA SER A 19 32.53 25.40 38.28
C SER A 19 31.94 25.43 36.86
N LYS A 20 32.08 26.58 36.21
CA LYS A 20 32.24 26.82 34.75
C LYS A 20 33.27 27.95 34.65
N PRO A 21 34.14 28.02 33.61
CA PRO A 21 33.80 27.76 32.20
C PRO A 21 34.83 26.89 31.44
N SER A 22 34.62 26.77 30.12
CA SER A 22 35.64 26.30 29.17
C SER A 22 35.44 26.99 27.81
N GLU A 23 36.16 28.07 27.56
CA GLU A 23 36.39 28.59 26.20
C GLU A 23 37.75 28.10 25.71
N SER A 24 37.83 27.74 24.42
CA SER A 24 39.09 27.70 23.68
C SER A 24 38.80 28.00 22.21
N ARG A 25 39.27 29.15 21.73
CA ARG A 25 39.28 29.49 20.30
C ARG A 25 40.69 29.29 19.76
N SER A 26 40.81 28.67 18.58
CA SER A 26 41.98 28.86 17.71
C SER A 26 41.57 28.61 16.26
N SER A 27 41.73 29.64 15.43
CA SER A 27 41.33 29.65 14.02
C SER A 27 42.54 29.82 13.10
N THR A 28 42.57 29.12 11.96
CA THR A 28 43.42 29.51 10.82
C THR A 28 42.82 29.04 9.49
N ASN A 29 42.57 30.01 8.60
CA ASN A 29 42.87 30.06 7.15
C ASN A 29 42.75 28.76 6.31
N ARG A 30 41.84 28.69 5.32
CA ARG A 30 41.90 29.30 3.94
C ARG A 30 42.87 28.56 2.97
N PRO A 31 42.70 28.65 1.63
CA PRO A 31 41.75 29.47 0.86
C PRO A 31 40.88 28.72 -0.17
N ASP A 32 40.02 29.48 -0.83
CA ASP A 32 39.40 29.20 -2.13
C ASP A 32 40.43 29.08 -3.27
N SER A 33 40.09 28.35 -4.34
CA SER A 33 40.70 28.60 -5.66
C SER A 33 39.80 28.16 -6.82
N SER A 34 39.23 29.14 -7.51
CA SER A 34 38.52 28.97 -8.78
C SER A 34 39.42 28.46 -9.92
N ARG A 35 38.88 27.68 -10.85
CA ARG A 35 39.23 27.89 -12.28
C ARG A 35 38.17 27.45 -13.28
N SER A 36 37.74 28.41 -14.10
CA SER A 36 37.08 28.21 -15.39
C SER A 36 38.11 28.08 -16.52
N LYS A 37 37.70 27.44 -17.62
CA LYS A 37 38.14 27.52 -19.05
C LYS A 37 37.79 26.18 -19.73
N SER A 38 36.88 26.06 -20.71
CA SER A 38 36.76 26.66 -22.06
C SER A 38 37.57 25.92 -23.16
N LYS A 39 36.87 25.60 -24.28
CA LYS A 39 37.28 25.33 -25.69
C LYS A 39 38.77 25.52 -26.10
N PRO A 40 39.28 24.85 -27.17
CA PRO A 40 38.65 24.50 -28.49
C PRO A 40 38.91 23.03 -28.94
N GLU A 41 38.89 22.60 -30.21
CA GLU A 41 37.97 22.70 -31.38
C GLU A 41 38.62 21.94 -32.60
N ALA A 42 37.82 21.54 -33.62
CA ALA A 42 38.22 21.13 -34.99
C ALA A 42 38.96 19.77 -35.22
N GLY A 43 38.58 19.05 -36.31
CA GLY A 43 39.18 17.74 -36.68
C GLY A 43 38.58 17.02 -37.91
N LYS A 44 38.52 17.69 -39.07
CA LYS A 44 37.85 17.28 -40.34
C LYS A 44 38.19 15.88 -40.92
N ARG A 45 37.16 15.14 -41.38
CA ARG A 45 37.02 14.35 -42.66
C ARG A 45 35.88 13.29 -42.53
N SER A 46 35.28 12.69 -43.58
CA SER A 46 34.88 13.12 -44.95
C SER A 46 33.99 12.03 -45.61
N GLY A 47 33.08 12.41 -46.54
CA GLY A 47 32.29 11.47 -47.39
C GLY A 47 32.86 11.33 -48.82
N PRO A 48 32.06 11.02 -49.89
CA PRO A 48 30.58 10.87 -49.92
C PRO A 48 29.99 9.77 -50.87
N GLY A 49 28.64 9.61 -50.84
CA GLY A 49 27.82 9.14 -51.98
C GLY A 49 26.88 7.94 -51.72
N LYS A 50 25.84 7.66 -52.53
CA LYS A 50 25.02 8.50 -53.46
C LYS A 50 23.84 7.64 -54.01
N LYS A 51 22.60 8.19 -54.10
CA LYS A 51 21.43 7.65 -54.87
C LYS A 51 20.84 6.28 -54.40
N SER A 52 19.59 5.91 -54.71
CA SER A 52 18.38 6.65 -55.20
C SER A 52 17.10 5.82 -54.99
N ASP A 53 15.94 6.48 -55.01
CA ASP A 53 14.60 5.87 -55.06
C ASP A 53 14.35 5.02 -56.32
N GLN A 54 13.39 4.07 -56.25
CA GLN A 54 12.27 4.03 -57.20
C GLN A 54 11.10 3.14 -56.73
N LYS A 55 9.89 3.47 -57.19
CA LYS A 55 8.67 2.63 -57.13
C LYS A 55 8.41 2.04 -58.52
N THR A 56 7.81 0.86 -58.61
CA THR A 56 6.88 0.51 -59.72
C THR A 56 5.76 -0.42 -59.24
N ASN A 57 4.58 -0.25 -59.85
CA ASN A 57 3.46 -1.18 -59.86
C ASN A 57 3.08 -1.35 -61.35
N PHE A 58 2.82 -2.57 -61.86
CA PHE A 58 1.60 -2.88 -62.63
C PHE A 58 1.42 -4.39 -62.96
N ARG A 59 0.29 -4.70 -63.60
CA ARG A 59 -0.29 -6.01 -64.03
C ARG A 59 -0.60 -5.96 -65.57
N PRO A 60 -1.29 -6.92 -66.25
CA PRO A 60 -1.99 -8.18 -65.85
C PRO A 60 -1.60 -9.42 -66.73
N ASP A 61 -2.27 -10.60 -66.78
CA ASP A 61 -3.33 -11.23 -65.95
C ASP A 61 -2.93 -12.68 -65.53
N GLY A 62 -3.53 -13.87 -65.78
CA GLY A 62 -4.82 -14.38 -66.35
C GLY A 62 -4.69 -15.19 -67.67
N PRO A 63 -5.63 -16.11 -68.04
CA PRO A 63 -6.88 -16.52 -67.35
C PRO A 63 -6.99 -18.03 -67.02
N GLY A 64 -7.99 -18.42 -66.20
CA GLY A 64 -8.53 -19.80 -66.17
C GLY A 64 -8.84 -20.40 -64.79
N GLY A 65 -10.10 -20.81 -64.56
CA GLY A 65 -10.54 -21.59 -63.38
C GLY A 65 -11.87 -21.13 -62.77
N LYS A 66 -12.91 -21.97 -62.81
CA LYS A 66 -14.24 -21.70 -62.20
C LYS A 66 -14.46 -22.50 -60.89
N PRO A 67 -15.39 -22.08 -60.01
CA PRO A 67 -15.27 -22.32 -58.57
C PRO A 67 -16.06 -23.50 -58.00
N ARG A 68 -15.66 -23.97 -56.80
CA ARG A 68 -16.48 -24.72 -55.83
C ARG A 68 -16.08 -24.32 -54.40
N GLY A 69 -17.03 -24.33 -53.47
CA GLY A 69 -16.80 -24.06 -52.04
C GLY A 69 -17.81 -23.09 -51.44
N GLY A 70 -18.83 -23.61 -50.75
CA GLY A 70 -19.88 -22.82 -50.13
C GLY A 70 -19.45 -22.13 -48.82
N SER A 71 -20.25 -21.16 -48.37
CA SER A 71 -19.98 -20.34 -47.19
C SER A 71 -20.19 -21.07 -45.86
N THR A 72 -19.41 -20.69 -44.85
CA THR A 72 -19.96 -20.38 -43.51
C THR A 72 -18.97 -19.56 -42.67
N PHE A 73 -19.19 -18.24 -42.61
CA PHE A 73 -18.50 -17.39 -41.65
C PHE A 73 -18.99 -17.69 -40.22
N ARG A 74 -18.30 -18.60 -39.50
CA ARG A 74 -18.47 -18.70 -38.05
C ARG A 74 -17.83 -17.47 -37.40
N LYS A 75 -18.65 -16.63 -36.76
CA LYS A 75 -18.19 -15.43 -36.03
C LYS A 75 -17.07 -15.80 -35.06
N GLY A 76 -15.93 -15.11 -35.16
CA GLY A 76 -14.81 -15.28 -34.24
C GLY A 76 -15.24 -14.95 -32.81
N GLY A 77 -15.26 -15.96 -31.94
CA GLY A 77 -15.46 -15.75 -30.50
C GLY A 77 -14.29 -14.94 -29.94
N LYS A 78 -14.59 -13.92 -29.13
CA LYS A 78 -13.55 -13.23 -28.34
C LYS A 78 -12.80 -14.29 -27.50
N PRO A 79 -11.47 -14.19 -27.34
CA PRO A 79 -10.74 -15.12 -26.49
C PRO A 79 -11.29 -15.02 -25.06
N VAL A 80 -11.99 -16.07 -24.62
CA VAL A 80 -12.52 -16.16 -23.26
C VAL A 80 -11.31 -16.29 -22.34
N ILE A 81 -10.91 -15.18 -21.73
CA ILE A 81 -9.98 -15.18 -20.61
C ILE A 81 -10.63 -16.03 -19.53
N ARG A 82 -10.19 -17.29 -19.42
CA ARG A 82 -10.58 -18.20 -18.34
C ARG A 82 -9.96 -17.64 -17.06
N GLN A 83 -10.65 -16.68 -16.44
CA GLN A 83 -10.45 -16.35 -15.05
C GLN A 83 -10.48 -17.67 -14.28
N LYS A 84 -9.36 -18.05 -13.67
CA LYS A 84 -9.36 -19.18 -12.74
C LYS A 84 -10.36 -18.83 -11.65
N PRO A 85 -11.34 -19.71 -11.35
CA PRO A 85 -12.16 -19.53 -10.16
C PRO A 85 -11.22 -19.30 -8.97
N LEU A 86 -11.52 -18.29 -8.16
CA LEU A 86 -10.79 -18.09 -6.92
C LEU A 86 -10.96 -19.37 -6.11
N ALA A 87 -9.86 -20.08 -5.85
CA ALA A 87 -9.93 -21.48 -5.45
C ALA A 87 -10.75 -21.63 -4.17
N ALA A 88 -11.79 -22.47 -4.23
CA ALA A 88 -12.70 -22.66 -3.11
C ALA A 88 -11.95 -23.07 -1.83
N LEU A 89 -12.44 -22.59 -0.68
CA LEU A 89 -11.84 -22.86 0.63
C LEU A 89 -11.74 -24.37 0.84
N GLY A 90 -10.52 -24.91 0.87
CA GLY A 90 -10.23 -26.34 0.99
C GLY A 90 -9.15 -26.86 0.03
N GLY A 91 -8.83 -26.14 -1.05
CA GLY A 91 -7.77 -26.57 -1.99
C GLY A 91 -6.35 -26.55 -1.40
N PRO A 92 -5.43 -27.44 -1.86
CA PRO A 92 -4.08 -27.60 -1.29
C PRO A 92 -3.23 -26.33 -1.36
N MET A 93 -2.72 -25.91 -0.20
CA MET A 93 -1.99 -24.68 0.06
C MET A 93 -0.48 -24.91 0.04
N ARG A 94 0.32 -23.97 -0.51
CA ARG A 94 1.79 -24.04 -0.39
C ARG A 94 2.23 -24.05 1.08
N LEU A 95 3.15 -24.93 1.44
CA LEU A 95 3.67 -25.12 2.81
C LEU A 95 4.16 -23.79 3.44
N ASN A 96 4.88 -22.96 2.67
CA ASN A 96 5.32 -21.63 3.11
C ASN A 96 4.19 -20.66 3.50
N ARG A 97 2.99 -20.86 2.95
CA ARG A 97 1.76 -20.11 3.28
C ARG A 97 1.04 -20.73 4.47
N PHE A 98 1.12 -22.05 4.67
CA PHE A 98 0.58 -22.73 5.84
C PHE A 98 1.33 -22.29 7.12
N ILE A 99 2.67 -22.37 7.09
CA ILE A 99 3.55 -21.95 8.21
C ILE A 99 3.30 -20.49 8.59
N SER A 100 3.22 -19.58 7.61
CA SER A 100 2.97 -18.16 7.89
C SER A 100 1.51 -17.88 8.30
N ASN A 101 0.53 -18.66 7.85
CA ASN A 101 -0.84 -18.62 8.36
C ASN A 101 -0.98 -19.15 9.80
N ALA A 102 0.00 -19.90 10.30
CA ALA A 102 0.09 -20.40 11.66
C ALA A 102 0.89 -19.48 12.61
N GLY A 103 1.19 -18.24 12.19
CA GLY A 103 1.85 -17.22 13.02
C GLY A 103 3.35 -17.45 13.26
N VAL A 104 3.96 -18.48 12.68
CA VAL A 104 5.35 -18.90 12.97
C VAL A 104 6.38 -17.85 12.54
N CYS A 105 6.24 -17.33 11.32
CA CYS A 105 7.17 -16.37 10.71
C CYS A 105 6.58 -15.77 9.42
N SER A 106 7.30 -14.88 8.73
CA SER A 106 6.92 -14.44 7.38
C SER A 106 7.07 -15.57 6.37
N ARG A 107 6.41 -15.45 5.21
CA ARG A 107 6.48 -16.45 4.13
C ARG A 107 7.86 -16.67 3.54
N ARG A 108 8.81 -15.72 3.70
CA ARG A 108 10.20 -15.85 3.23
C ARG A 108 11.06 -16.61 4.23
N GLU A 109 10.92 -16.30 5.51
CA GLU A 109 11.55 -17.08 6.59
C GLU A 109 11.00 -18.51 6.60
N ALA A 110 9.72 -18.71 6.29
CA ALA A 110 9.12 -20.03 6.13
C ALA A 110 9.74 -20.81 4.95
N ASP A 111 10.14 -20.13 3.86
CA ASP A 111 10.87 -20.79 2.78
C ASP A 111 12.27 -21.24 3.26
N SER A 112 13.00 -20.41 4.01
CA SER A 112 14.30 -20.81 4.61
C SER A 112 14.17 -21.92 5.67
N LEU A 113 13.09 -21.96 6.46
CA LEU A 113 12.85 -23.04 7.42
C LEU A 113 12.62 -24.38 6.70
N ILE A 114 11.84 -24.39 5.62
CA ILE A 114 11.65 -25.56 4.76
C ILE A 114 13.01 -26.01 4.19
N GLU A 115 13.77 -25.10 3.58
CA GLU A 115 15.10 -25.38 3.01
C GLU A 115 16.08 -25.96 4.04
N SER A 116 16.02 -25.50 5.29
CA SER A 116 16.86 -26.03 6.39
C SER A 116 16.46 -27.40 6.94
N GLY A 117 15.36 -28.00 6.46
CA GLY A 117 14.92 -29.34 6.87
C GLY A 117 14.28 -29.44 8.26
N VAL A 118 13.99 -28.31 8.93
CA VAL A 118 13.33 -28.31 10.26
C VAL A 118 11.80 -28.43 10.20
N VAL A 119 11.24 -28.67 9.01
CA VAL A 119 9.80 -28.75 8.74
C VAL A 119 9.42 -30.17 8.34
N THR A 120 8.44 -30.74 9.01
CA THR A 120 7.86 -32.05 8.66
C THR A 120 6.39 -31.91 8.25
N VAL A 121 5.93 -32.82 7.40
CA VAL A 121 4.53 -32.98 7.00
C VAL A 121 4.19 -34.45 7.12
N ASN A 122 3.20 -34.79 7.96
CA ASN A 122 2.75 -36.17 8.21
C ASN A 122 3.89 -37.12 8.67
N GLY A 123 4.99 -36.58 9.20
CA GLY A 123 6.19 -37.31 9.65
C GLY A 123 7.39 -37.22 8.70
N GLU A 124 7.19 -36.86 7.43
CA GLU A 124 8.27 -36.74 6.45
C GLU A 124 8.92 -35.34 6.48
N ILE A 125 10.25 -35.26 6.39
CA ILE A 125 10.97 -33.98 6.31
C ILE A 125 10.79 -33.40 4.91
N ILE A 126 10.24 -32.18 4.81
CA ILE A 126 10.01 -31.51 3.53
C ILE A 126 11.02 -30.37 3.35
N ILE A 127 11.95 -30.56 2.43
CA ILE A 127 12.87 -29.50 1.93
C ILE A 127 12.42 -28.89 0.59
N GLN A 128 11.40 -29.46 -0.07
CA GLN A 128 11.05 -29.06 -1.44
C GLN A 128 10.29 -27.72 -1.49
N MET A 129 10.92 -26.72 -2.11
CA MET A 129 10.30 -25.43 -2.39
C MET A 129 9.02 -25.56 -3.24
N GLY A 130 7.93 -25.02 -2.70
CA GLY A 130 6.62 -25.02 -3.37
C GLY A 130 5.75 -26.25 -3.13
N HIS A 131 6.19 -27.21 -2.29
CA HIS A 131 5.36 -28.30 -1.77
C HIS A 131 4.02 -27.78 -1.21
N LYS A 132 2.96 -28.60 -1.31
CA LYS A 132 1.60 -28.22 -0.91
C LYS A 132 1.02 -29.19 0.11
N VAL A 133 0.30 -28.64 1.07
CA VAL A 133 -0.40 -29.33 2.15
C VAL A 133 -1.87 -28.94 2.18
N ASN A 134 -2.71 -29.85 2.67
CA ASN A 134 -4.11 -29.65 2.96
C ASN A 134 -4.29 -29.17 4.41
N ILE A 135 -5.50 -28.76 4.77
CA ILE A 135 -5.83 -28.35 6.15
C ILE A 135 -5.85 -29.56 7.12
N SER A 136 -5.96 -30.78 6.58
CA SER A 136 -5.92 -32.04 7.33
C SER A 136 -4.50 -32.55 7.64
N ASP A 137 -3.46 -32.03 6.97
CA ASP A 137 -2.10 -32.55 7.10
C ASP A 137 -1.43 -32.07 8.40
N SER A 138 -0.75 -32.99 9.09
CA SER A 138 0.00 -32.70 10.32
C SER A 138 1.35 -32.08 10.00
N VAL A 139 1.36 -30.76 9.80
CA VAL A 139 2.58 -29.97 9.62
C VAL A 139 3.23 -29.67 10.97
N GLN A 140 4.55 -29.88 11.09
CA GLN A 140 5.34 -29.48 12.25
C GLN A 140 6.51 -28.60 11.85
N VAL A 141 6.94 -27.73 12.77
CA VAL A 141 8.16 -26.92 12.66
C VAL A 141 8.96 -27.12 13.95
N GLY A 142 10.20 -27.57 13.85
CA GLY A 142 11.04 -27.90 15.02
C GLY A 142 10.43 -28.97 15.93
N GLY A 143 9.67 -29.92 15.36
CA GLY A 143 8.94 -30.96 16.10
C GLY A 143 7.61 -30.52 16.74
N VAL A 144 7.26 -29.23 16.69
CA VAL A 144 5.97 -28.72 17.21
C VAL A 144 4.92 -28.71 16.10
N THR A 145 3.82 -29.45 16.25
CA THR A 145 2.70 -29.44 15.31
C THR A 145 2.02 -28.07 15.30
N ILE A 146 1.97 -27.44 14.13
CA ILE A 146 1.40 -26.10 13.94
C ILE A 146 -0.02 -26.17 13.34
N ARG A 147 -0.84 -25.16 13.64
CA ARG A 147 -2.20 -25.02 13.08
C ARG A 147 -2.44 -23.57 12.62
N PRO A 148 -3.20 -23.34 11.54
CA PRO A 148 -3.53 -21.99 11.11
C PRO A 148 -4.23 -21.17 12.21
N GLU A 149 -3.86 -19.90 12.34
CA GLU A 149 -4.47 -18.97 13.28
C GLU A 149 -5.94 -18.68 12.94
N ALA A 150 -6.73 -18.35 13.98
CA ALA A 150 -8.07 -17.79 13.80
C ALA A 150 -7.99 -16.48 13.00
N LYS A 151 -8.90 -16.30 12.02
CA LYS A 151 -8.89 -15.09 11.21
C LYS A 151 -9.47 -13.90 11.98
N ARG A 152 -8.69 -12.82 12.04
CA ARG A 152 -9.01 -11.57 12.74
C ARG A 152 -9.26 -10.46 11.72
N TYR A 153 -10.27 -9.64 11.98
CA TYR A 153 -10.63 -8.50 11.14
C TYR A 153 -10.92 -7.29 12.04
N ILE A 154 -10.09 -6.26 11.97
CA ILE A 154 -10.08 -5.14 12.93
C ILE A 154 -10.10 -3.81 12.17
N LEU A 155 -11.12 -3.00 12.44
CA LEU A 155 -11.30 -1.67 11.86
C LEU A 155 -10.83 -0.61 12.84
N LEU A 156 -9.75 0.10 12.51
CA LEU A 156 -9.17 1.21 13.26
C LEU A 156 -9.61 2.55 12.65
N ASN A 157 -10.05 3.52 13.46
CA ASN A 157 -10.24 4.91 13.00
C ASN A 157 -9.00 5.74 13.35
N LYS A 158 -7.98 5.66 12.50
CA LYS A 158 -6.63 6.20 12.71
C LYS A 158 -6.66 7.70 13.05
N PRO A 159 -6.04 8.13 14.17
CA PRO A 159 -5.80 9.51 14.51
C PRO A 159 -4.58 10.09 13.76
N LYS A 160 -4.46 11.43 13.80
CA LYS A 160 -3.30 12.13 13.24
C LYS A 160 -2.02 11.76 13.99
N GLY A 161 -0.88 11.73 13.32
CA GLY A 161 0.45 11.63 13.96
C GLY A 161 0.99 10.21 14.13
N PHE A 162 0.23 9.16 13.78
CA PHE A 162 0.68 7.75 13.80
C PHE A 162 1.13 7.30 12.42
N GLY A 163 2.20 6.52 12.34
CA GLY A 163 2.78 6.02 11.09
C GLY A 163 2.33 4.62 10.68
N THR A 164 2.23 4.35 9.38
CA THR A 164 1.86 3.01 8.86
C THR A 164 3.07 2.21 8.35
N SER A 165 4.24 2.82 8.13
CA SER A 165 5.47 2.08 7.79
C SER A 165 6.34 1.77 9.00
N MET A 166 7.16 0.73 8.90
CA MET A 166 8.18 0.38 9.91
C MET A 166 9.18 1.52 10.16
N ALA A 167 9.43 2.37 9.15
CA ALA A 167 10.27 3.56 9.30
C ALA A 167 9.56 4.65 10.13
N ASP A 168 8.27 4.92 9.87
CA ASP A 168 7.50 5.91 10.65
C ASP A 168 7.32 5.50 12.12
N ALA A 169 7.24 4.18 12.36
CA ALA A 169 7.17 3.57 13.68
C ALA A 169 8.48 3.79 14.45
N LYS A 170 9.62 3.35 13.89
CA LYS A 170 10.96 3.59 14.47
C LYS A 170 11.25 5.07 14.74
N ALA A 171 10.72 5.97 13.91
CA ALA A 171 10.95 7.41 14.06
C ALA A 171 10.19 8.06 15.24
N ARG A 172 8.98 7.59 15.59
CA ARG A 172 8.16 8.16 16.68
C ARG A 172 7.11 7.20 17.24
N ARG A 173 6.12 6.83 16.42
CA ARG A 173 4.89 6.09 16.79
C ARG A 173 4.26 5.41 15.59
N GLY A 174 3.85 4.15 15.73
CA GLY A 174 3.24 3.31 14.70
C GLY A 174 1.78 2.92 14.98
N VAL A 175 0.98 2.72 13.93
CA VAL A 175 -0.44 2.31 14.04
C VAL A 175 -0.64 0.99 14.79
N HIS A 176 0.36 0.11 14.82
CA HIS A 176 0.33 -1.15 15.57
C HIS A 176 0.12 -0.94 17.09
N GLU A 177 0.58 0.17 17.66
CA GLU A 177 0.32 0.52 19.07
C GLU A 177 -1.18 0.63 19.38
N LEU A 178 -1.96 1.13 18.41
CA LEU A 178 -3.40 1.35 18.57
C LEU A 178 -4.19 0.04 18.55
N VAL A 179 -3.68 -0.99 17.88
CA VAL A 179 -4.33 -2.30 17.72
C VAL A 179 -3.64 -3.42 18.51
N GLN A 180 -2.58 -3.12 19.27
CA GLN A 180 -1.78 -4.12 20.01
C GLN A 180 -2.61 -4.98 20.99
N LYS A 181 -3.73 -4.45 21.50
CA LYS A 181 -4.64 -5.14 22.43
C LYS A 181 -5.87 -5.76 21.74
N ALA A 182 -5.93 -5.76 20.41
CA ALA A 182 -7.09 -6.24 19.66
C ALA A 182 -7.14 -7.77 19.52
N CYS A 183 -5.99 -8.43 19.43
CA CYS A 183 -5.90 -9.88 19.25
C CYS A 183 -4.51 -10.39 19.68
N LYS A 184 -4.31 -11.71 19.67
CA LYS A 184 -2.98 -12.33 19.93
C LYS A 184 -2.22 -12.59 18.63
N GLU A 185 -2.98 -12.79 17.55
CA GLU A 185 -2.56 -13.14 16.20
C GLU A 185 -1.85 -11.97 15.46
N GLU A 186 -0.91 -12.27 14.56
CA GLU A 186 -0.14 -11.25 13.82
C GLU A 186 -0.96 -10.60 12.70
N ILE A 187 -1.55 -9.44 12.97
CA ILE A 187 -2.36 -8.67 12.01
C ILE A 187 -1.57 -7.62 11.23
N ARG A 188 -1.88 -7.50 9.93
CA ARG A 188 -1.26 -6.54 9.01
C ARG A 188 -2.33 -5.60 8.45
N SER A 189 -1.98 -4.32 8.27
CA SER A 189 -2.88 -3.34 7.63
C SER A 189 -3.07 -3.68 6.16
N ILE A 190 -4.31 -3.67 5.64
CA ILE A 190 -4.54 -3.96 4.22
C ILE A 190 -3.83 -2.96 3.31
N ASP A 191 -3.78 -1.67 3.70
CA ASP A 191 -3.20 -0.60 2.91
C ASP A 191 -2.52 0.46 3.80
N LYS A 192 -1.91 1.46 3.15
CA LYS A 192 -1.10 2.49 3.83
C LYS A 192 -1.86 3.82 3.89
N LEU A 193 -1.94 4.39 5.09
CA LEU A 193 -2.46 5.74 5.32
C LEU A 193 -1.35 6.61 5.94
N ASP A 194 -1.14 7.81 5.41
CA ASP A 194 -0.04 8.68 5.82
C ASP A 194 -0.13 9.14 7.29
N ARG A 195 1.00 9.60 7.82
CA ARG A 195 1.11 10.09 9.20
C ARG A 195 0.09 11.18 9.52
N GLU A 196 -0.01 12.15 8.63
CA GLU A 196 -0.87 13.33 8.76
C GLU A 196 -2.33 13.06 8.36
N SER A 197 -2.56 12.01 7.56
CA SER A 197 -3.90 11.57 7.15
C SER A 197 -4.60 10.82 8.29
N THR A 198 -5.92 10.88 8.30
CA THR A 198 -6.78 10.29 9.33
C THR A 198 -7.84 9.36 8.72
N GLY A 199 -8.53 8.58 9.53
CA GLY A 199 -9.70 7.81 9.09
C GLY A 199 -9.53 6.30 9.15
N LEU A 200 -10.43 5.59 8.49
CA LEU A 200 -10.50 4.13 8.59
C LEU A 200 -9.22 3.43 8.09
N MET A 201 -8.87 2.32 8.74
CA MET A 201 -7.90 1.33 8.29
C MET A 201 -8.36 -0.07 8.71
N LEU A 202 -8.32 -1.03 7.80
CA LEU A 202 -8.60 -2.43 8.11
C LEU A 202 -7.28 -3.18 8.35
N PHE A 203 -7.25 -4.01 9.39
CA PHE A 203 -6.16 -4.92 9.74
C PHE A 203 -6.67 -6.36 9.76
N THR A 204 -5.86 -7.30 9.26
CA THR A 204 -6.20 -8.74 9.27
C THR A 204 -4.96 -9.63 9.11
N ASN A 205 -5.10 -10.91 9.49
CA ASN A 205 -4.19 -12.01 9.12
C ASN A 205 -4.77 -12.87 7.97
N ASP A 206 -5.84 -12.44 7.30
CA ASP A 206 -6.40 -13.04 6.08
C ASP A 206 -5.70 -12.50 4.83
N GLU A 207 -4.65 -13.19 4.39
CA GLU A 207 -3.92 -12.84 3.16
C GLU A 207 -4.81 -12.80 1.91
N GLU A 208 -5.86 -13.62 1.82
CA GLU A 208 -6.68 -13.67 0.61
C GLU A 208 -7.56 -12.43 0.51
N LEU A 209 -8.21 -12.06 1.62
CA LEU A 209 -8.96 -10.81 1.69
C LEU A 209 -8.05 -9.60 1.48
N MET A 210 -6.83 -9.59 2.02
CA MET A 210 -5.84 -8.53 1.76
C MET A 210 -5.51 -8.38 0.27
N VAL A 211 -5.30 -9.49 -0.46
CA VAL A 211 -5.04 -9.43 -1.91
C VAL A 211 -6.26 -8.94 -2.68
N ARG A 212 -7.46 -9.43 -2.33
CA ARG A 212 -8.73 -9.06 -2.99
C ARG A 212 -9.03 -7.56 -2.84
N LEU A 213 -9.02 -7.04 -1.61
CA LEU A 213 -9.37 -5.64 -1.31
C LEU A 213 -8.34 -4.61 -1.85
N ASN A 214 -7.13 -5.04 -2.22
CA ASN A 214 -6.09 -4.20 -2.81
C ASN A 214 -6.00 -4.29 -4.35
N HIS A 215 -6.78 -5.15 -5.00
CA HIS A 215 -6.70 -5.34 -6.44
C HIS A 215 -6.97 -4.02 -7.19
N PRO A 216 -6.10 -3.55 -8.11
CA PRO A 216 -6.21 -2.20 -8.66
C PRO A 216 -7.52 -1.90 -9.42
N GLN A 217 -8.20 -2.92 -9.93
CA GLN A 217 -9.42 -2.78 -10.73
C GLN A 217 -10.71 -3.15 -9.97
N SER A 218 -10.66 -4.07 -9.00
CA SER A 218 -11.86 -4.55 -8.27
C SER A 218 -11.77 -4.48 -6.76
N GLY A 219 -10.65 -4.03 -6.18
CA GLY A 219 -10.50 -3.88 -4.73
C GLY A 219 -11.49 -2.87 -4.14
N ALA A 220 -11.58 -2.83 -2.81
CA ALA A 220 -12.54 -1.99 -2.13
C ALA A 220 -12.37 -0.50 -2.46
N ALA A 221 -13.44 0.14 -2.93
CA ALA A 221 -13.50 1.59 -3.09
C ALA A 221 -13.33 2.29 -1.72
N LYS A 222 -12.58 3.38 -1.68
CA LYS A 222 -12.21 4.13 -0.46
C LYS A 222 -12.70 5.56 -0.63
N LEU A 223 -13.69 6.00 0.16
CA LEU A 223 -14.14 7.39 0.15
C LEU A 223 -13.26 8.23 1.09
N TYR A 224 -12.69 9.30 0.56
CA TYR A 224 -11.93 10.31 1.30
C TYR A 224 -12.72 11.60 1.37
N HIS A 225 -12.83 12.18 2.57
CA HIS A 225 -13.14 13.59 2.73
C HIS A 225 -11.82 14.35 2.74
N VAL A 226 -11.64 15.28 1.82
CA VAL A 226 -10.44 16.10 1.66
C VAL A 226 -10.79 17.57 1.90
N ILE A 227 -9.94 18.28 2.63
CA ILE A 227 -10.00 19.73 2.84
C ILE A 227 -8.79 20.36 2.18
N LEU A 228 -9.04 21.43 1.42
CA LEU A 228 -8.07 22.19 0.64
C LEU A 228 -7.98 23.63 1.18
N ALA A 229 -6.89 24.33 0.86
CA ALA A 229 -6.76 25.75 1.19
C ALA A 229 -7.50 26.65 0.17
N GLU A 230 -7.53 26.22 -1.09
CA GLU A 230 -8.11 26.95 -2.22
C GLU A 230 -9.53 26.45 -2.56
N ARG A 231 -10.27 27.29 -3.28
CA ARG A 231 -11.57 26.92 -3.87
C ARG A 231 -11.38 26.09 -5.12
N VAL A 232 -12.03 24.92 -5.20
CA VAL A 232 -11.93 24.04 -6.37
C VAL A 232 -12.91 24.41 -7.47
N GLN A 233 -12.41 24.37 -8.70
CA GLN A 233 -13.16 24.61 -9.92
C GLN A 233 -13.93 23.35 -10.37
N PRO A 234 -15.19 23.46 -10.84
CA PRO A 234 -16.00 22.29 -11.22
C PRO A 234 -15.38 21.40 -12.31
N ASN A 235 -14.68 21.98 -13.28
CA ASN A 235 -13.97 21.23 -14.33
C ASN A 235 -12.88 20.31 -13.75
N HIS A 236 -12.25 20.65 -12.62
CA HIS A 236 -11.25 19.79 -11.98
C HIS A 236 -11.90 18.57 -11.30
N LEU A 237 -13.19 18.61 -10.92
CA LEU A 237 -13.92 17.40 -10.50
C LEU A 237 -14.20 16.45 -11.66
N GLU A 238 -14.55 16.98 -12.84
CA GLU A 238 -14.68 16.17 -14.06
C GLU A 238 -13.35 15.54 -14.45
N GLN A 239 -12.28 16.33 -14.48
CA GLN A 239 -10.92 15.86 -14.78
C GLN A 239 -10.44 14.75 -13.81
N LEU A 240 -10.83 14.80 -12.53
CA LEU A 240 -10.56 13.72 -11.57
C LEU A 240 -11.34 12.42 -11.89
N LYS A 241 -12.56 12.51 -12.43
CA LYS A 241 -13.40 11.36 -12.82
C LYS A 241 -13.02 10.77 -14.18
N GLU A 242 -12.62 11.61 -15.13
CA GLU A 242 -12.02 11.17 -16.41
C GLU A 242 -10.68 10.46 -16.14
N GLY A 243 -9.80 11.12 -15.39
CA GLY A 243 -8.55 10.58 -14.87
C GLY A 243 -7.31 11.39 -15.26
N ILE A 244 -6.30 11.32 -14.40
CA ILE A 244 -5.06 12.09 -14.52
C ILE A 244 -3.83 11.19 -14.34
N ILE A 245 -2.69 11.63 -14.88
CA ILE A 245 -1.41 10.98 -14.66
C ILE A 245 -0.83 11.51 -13.35
N VAL A 246 -0.53 10.62 -12.40
CA VAL A 246 0.10 10.95 -11.12
C VAL A 246 1.30 10.02 -10.93
N ASP A 247 2.45 10.51 -10.48
CA ASP A 247 3.71 9.73 -10.37
C ASP A 247 4.02 8.86 -11.63
N LYS A 248 3.74 9.35 -12.84
CA LYS A 248 3.84 8.60 -14.13
C LYS A 248 2.86 7.43 -14.33
N GLY A 249 1.80 7.32 -13.52
CA GLY A 249 0.77 6.30 -13.66
C GLY A 249 -0.64 6.88 -13.62
N PHE A 250 -1.47 6.54 -14.61
CA PHE A 250 -2.86 7.00 -14.72
C PHE A 250 -3.73 6.52 -13.55
N VAL A 251 -4.52 7.43 -12.96
CA VAL A 251 -5.51 7.15 -11.91
C VAL A 251 -6.73 8.05 -12.13
N LYS A 252 -7.92 7.48 -11.94
CA LYS A 252 -9.18 8.21 -11.92
C LYS A 252 -9.97 7.94 -10.64
N ALA A 253 -10.85 8.87 -10.30
CA ALA A 253 -11.87 8.69 -9.29
C ALA A 253 -13.10 7.97 -9.87
N THR A 254 -13.84 7.27 -9.01
CA THR A 254 -15.17 6.75 -9.34
C THR A 254 -16.22 7.84 -9.16
N GLU A 255 -16.12 8.58 -8.06
CA GLU A 255 -16.92 9.77 -7.73
C GLU A 255 -15.98 10.86 -7.21
N ALA A 256 -16.25 12.12 -7.61
CA ALA A 256 -15.56 13.32 -7.14
C ALA A 256 -16.57 14.46 -7.07
N GLU A 257 -16.87 14.94 -5.86
CA GLU A 257 -18.00 15.83 -5.57
C GLU A 257 -17.61 16.88 -4.52
N PHE A 258 -18.24 18.06 -4.56
CA PHE A 258 -18.10 19.07 -3.50
C PHE A 258 -18.79 18.60 -2.21
N ALA A 259 -18.12 18.78 -1.08
CA ALA A 259 -18.66 18.45 0.25
C ALA A 259 -18.96 19.70 1.11
N ASN A 260 -18.96 20.89 0.49
CA ASN A 260 -19.44 22.16 1.03
C ASN A 260 -19.69 23.19 -0.09
N ASP A 261 -20.48 24.23 0.20
CA ASP A 261 -20.85 25.29 -0.75
C ASP A 261 -19.69 26.23 -1.10
N GLU A 262 -18.73 26.39 -0.17
CA GLU A 262 -17.49 27.13 -0.43
C GLU A 262 -16.60 26.42 -1.46
N ARG A 263 -16.80 25.12 -1.71
CA ARG A 263 -16.02 24.26 -2.62
C ARG A 263 -14.55 24.08 -2.21
N THR A 264 -14.26 24.14 -0.91
CA THR A 264 -12.94 23.85 -0.30
C THR A 264 -12.87 22.42 0.26
N HIS A 265 -14.01 21.73 0.39
CA HIS A 265 -14.12 20.34 0.78
C HIS A 265 -14.55 19.47 -0.41
N ILE A 266 -13.96 18.28 -0.52
CA ILE A 266 -14.27 17.31 -1.58
C ILE A 266 -14.49 15.91 -1.00
N GLY A 267 -15.53 15.24 -1.49
CA GLY A 267 -15.67 13.78 -1.42
C GLY A 267 -14.99 13.15 -2.64
N LEU A 268 -13.99 12.29 -2.42
CA LEU A 268 -13.21 11.64 -3.48
C LEU A 268 -13.18 10.12 -3.27
N LYS A 269 -13.70 9.34 -4.22
CA LYS A 269 -13.83 7.88 -4.11
C LYS A 269 -12.87 7.16 -5.03
N LEU A 270 -11.91 6.42 -4.46
CA LEU A 270 -10.82 5.77 -5.19
C LEU A 270 -10.70 4.28 -4.83
N THR A 271 -10.58 3.41 -5.83
CA THR A 271 -10.21 1.99 -5.61
C THR A 271 -8.73 1.82 -5.29
N SER A 272 -7.87 2.71 -5.83
CA SER A 272 -6.41 2.57 -5.79
C SER A 272 -5.82 2.40 -4.37
N SER A 273 -4.87 1.48 -4.25
CA SER A 273 -4.05 1.19 -3.07
C SER A 273 -2.72 1.96 -3.04
N ARG A 274 -2.50 2.89 -4.00
CA ARG A 274 -1.29 3.73 -4.07
C ARG A 274 -1.19 4.68 -2.87
N SER A 275 0.01 4.77 -2.28
CA SER A 275 0.27 5.65 -1.14
C SER A 275 -0.03 7.12 -1.48
N ARG A 276 -0.70 7.83 -0.56
CA ARG A 276 -1.11 9.24 -0.67
C ARG A 276 -2.03 9.60 -1.85
N ILE A 277 -2.58 8.64 -2.60
CA ILE A 277 -3.12 8.92 -3.94
C ILE A 277 -4.21 10.01 -3.98
N ALA A 278 -5.14 10.03 -3.02
CA ALA A 278 -6.15 11.08 -2.90
C ALA A 278 -5.56 12.49 -2.72
N ARG A 279 -4.43 12.61 -2.02
CA ARG A 279 -3.69 13.86 -1.85
C ARG A 279 -2.96 14.23 -3.14
N ARG A 280 -2.22 13.28 -3.73
CA ARG A 280 -1.41 13.52 -4.95
C ARG A 280 -2.26 13.92 -6.16
N MET A 281 -3.45 13.34 -6.31
CA MET A 281 -4.38 13.71 -7.38
C MET A 281 -4.85 15.18 -7.32
N LEU A 282 -4.85 15.79 -6.14
CA LEU A 282 -5.20 17.19 -5.95
C LEU A 282 -3.97 18.12 -5.99
N GLU A 283 -2.82 17.64 -5.49
CA GLU A 283 -1.53 18.33 -5.61
C GLU A 283 -1.07 18.44 -7.08
N GLU A 284 -1.33 17.43 -7.93
CA GLU A 284 -1.10 17.47 -9.39
C GLU A 284 -1.97 18.54 -10.09
N LEU A 285 -3.16 18.83 -9.54
CA LEU A 285 -4.05 19.91 -9.98
C LEU A 285 -3.78 21.23 -9.26
N SER A 286 -2.59 21.36 -8.63
CA SER A 286 -2.08 22.56 -7.93
C SER A 286 -2.88 23.00 -6.69
N TYR A 287 -3.63 22.10 -6.04
CA TYR A 287 -4.34 22.39 -4.79
C TYR A 287 -3.53 22.00 -3.54
N HIS A 288 -3.51 22.87 -2.52
CA HIS A 288 -2.85 22.60 -1.24
C HIS A 288 -3.75 21.78 -0.30
N VAL A 289 -3.47 20.48 -0.19
CA VAL A 289 -4.26 19.56 0.63
C VAL A 289 -3.95 19.74 2.13
N VAL A 290 -4.87 20.40 2.83
CA VAL A 290 -4.80 20.68 4.29
C VAL A 290 -5.07 19.42 5.12
N LYS A 291 -6.10 18.65 4.77
CA LYS A 291 -6.53 17.47 5.54
C LYS A 291 -7.02 16.36 4.61
N VAL A 292 -6.70 15.11 4.94
CA VAL A 292 -7.31 13.91 4.36
C VAL A 292 -7.89 13.06 5.48
N ASP A 293 -9.16 12.67 5.36
CA ASP A 293 -9.84 11.79 6.29
C ASP A 293 -10.61 10.69 5.54
N ARG A 294 -10.13 9.44 5.60
CA ARG A 294 -10.81 8.30 4.96
C ARG A 294 -12.08 7.95 5.71
N VAL A 295 -13.22 8.11 5.06
CA VAL A 295 -14.57 7.97 5.63
C VAL A 295 -15.10 6.54 5.52
N THR A 296 -14.81 5.85 4.42
CA THR A 296 -15.25 4.46 4.18
C THR A 296 -14.14 3.57 3.61
N ILE A 297 -14.31 2.25 3.74
CA ILE A 297 -13.55 1.22 3.02
C ILE A 297 -14.55 0.15 2.56
N GLY A 298 -14.94 0.19 1.28
CA GLY A 298 -16.03 -0.62 0.76
C GLY A 298 -17.33 -0.36 1.56
N PRO A 299 -17.96 -1.39 2.15
CA PRO A 299 -19.15 -1.22 3.01
C PRO A 299 -18.84 -0.63 4.39
N LEU A 300 -17.57 -0.60 4.82
CA LEU A 300 -17.20 -0.18 6.18
C LEU A 300 -17.29 1.34 6.34
N THR A 301 -17.85 1.78 7.46
CA THR A 301 -17.98 3.21 7.83
C THR A 301 -17.36 3.47 9.21
N LYS A 302 -17.33 4.75 9.62
CA LYS A 302 -16.91 5.18 10.97
C LYS A 302 -17.92 4.85 12.09
N LYS A 303 -19.03 4.17 11.77
CA LYS A 303 -20.03 3.77 12.77
C LYS A 303 -19.38 2.90 13.85
N ASP A 304 -19.68 3.24 15.10
CA ASP A 304 -19.25 2.54 16.31
C ASP A 304 -17.71 2.44 16.49
N VAL A 305 -16.94 3.31 15.82
CA VAL A 305 -15.47 3.36 15.96
C VAL A 305 -14.95 4.81 16.10
N PRO A 306 -14.87 5.34 17.35
CA PRO A 306 -14.33 6.67 17.63
C PRO A 306 -12.86 6.86 17.19
N ARG A 307 -12.44 8.11 17.00
CA ARG A 307 -11.06 8.42 16.58
C ARG A 307 -10.05 7.92 17.61
N GLY A 308 -9.02 7.19 17.15
CA GLY A 308 -8.03 6.55 18.02
C GLY A 308 -8.43 5.13 18.45
N SER A 309 -9.71 4.77 18.39
CA SER A 309 -10.21 3.45 18.75
C SER A 309 -10.25 2.50 17.55
N PHE A 310 -10.32 1.20 17.84
CA PHE A 310 -10.64 0.15 16.89
C PHE A 310 -11.87 -0.64 17.35
N ARG A 311 -12.46 -1.41 16.44
CA ARG A 311 -13.40 -2.50 16.75
C ARG A 311 -13.13 -3.71 15.87
N HIS A 312 -13.65 -4.87 16.26
CA HIS A 312 -13.74 -5.99 15.34
C HIS A 312 -14.82 -5.75 14.29
N LEU A 313 -14.67 -6.39 13.13
CA LEU A 313 -15.77 -6.53 12.17
C LEU A 313 -16.72 -7.64 12.61
N THR A 314 -18.00 -7.44 12.32
CA THR A 314 -19.01 -8.51 12.34
C THR A 314 -18.83 -9.47 11.16
N GLU A 315 -19.33 -10.69 11.26
CA GLU A 315 -19.29 -11.64 10.14
C GLU A 315 -20.03 -11.12 8.90
N ALA A 316 -21.11 -10.37 9.10
CA ALA A 316 -21.84 -9.68 8.03
C ALA A 316 -20.94 -8.69 7.28
N GLU A 317 -20.17 -7.85 7.99
CA GLU A 317 -19.21 -6.92 7.37
C GLU A 317 -18.08 -7.65 6.63
N VAL A 318 -17.57 -8.76 7.18
CA VAL A 318 -16.55 -9.60 6.52
C VAL A 318 -17.10 -10.25 5.25
N ASN A 319 -18.35 -10.72 5.26
CA ASN A 319 -18.99 -11.32 4.10
C ASN A 319 -19.33 -10.27 3.03
N LEU A 320 -19.78 -9.07 3.41
CA LEU A 320 -19.93 -7.94 2.48
C LEU A 320 -18.60 -7.58 1.81
N LEU A 321 -17.50 -7.49 2.57
CA LEU A 321 -16.15 -7.27 2.01
C LEU A 321 -15.69 -8.37 1.04
N ARG A 322 -16.10 -9.63 1.27
CA ARG A 322 -15.82 -10.76 0.36
C ARG A 322 -16.65 -10.69 -0.93
N MET A 323 -17.85 -10.11 -0.88
CA MET A 323 -18.76 -9.98 -2.02
C MET A 323 -18.52 -8.70 -2.84
N SER A 324 -17.95 -7.65 -2.23
CA SER A 324 -17.78 -6.32 -2.86
C SER A 324 -16.44 -6.11 -3.58
N SER A 325 -15.74 -7.17 -4.02
CA SER A 325 -14.39 -7.08 -4.65
C SER A 325 -14.00 -8.28 -5.51
#